data_AF-A0A5S4V2M0-F1
#
_entry.id   AF-A0A5S4V2M0-F1
#
_cell.length_a   1.000
_cell.length_b   1.000
_cell.length_c   1.000
_cell.angle_alpha   90.00
_cell.angle_beta   90.00
_cell.angle_gamma   90.00
#
_symmetry.space_group_name_H-M   'P 1'
#
loop_
_entity.id
_entity.type
_entity.pdbx_description
1 polymer ?
#
loop_
_entity_poly.entity_id
_entity_poly.type
_entity_poly.pdbx_seq_one_letter_code
_entity_poly.pdbx_strand_id
1 'polypeptide(L)'
;MKKHTPHNKMKKTARKPLITALEPRLLLDGAAVATAMDALTDSQLYNDATQGAIDSQDHHDTILIAPTEVRGVDPAQNNGKKEVVFIEDNVDDYQTLIDGIGAGVEIVLLDSSQDGLAQMALWAESNSDYDAIHILSHGSEGAVD
;
A
#
# COMPACT_ATOMS: atom_id res chain seq x y z
N MET A 1 79.81 48.77 -23.17
CA MET A 1 80.79 47.72 -22.80
C MET A 1 80.10 46.70 -21.88
N LYS A 2 80.35 45.40 -22.12
CA LYS A 2 80.13 44.23 -21.23
C LYS A 2 78.65 43.87 -20.97
N LYS A 3 78.06 42.94 -21.73
CA LYS A 3 78.01 41.46 -21.53
C LYS A 3 77.52 41.05 -20.14
N HIS A 4 76.39 40.33 -20.06
CA HIS A 4 76.19 39.13 -19.21
C HIS A 4 74.78 38.54 -19.34
N THR A 5 74.67 37.40 -20.02
CA THR A 5 73.82 36.24 -19.63
C THR A 5 74.35 35.74 -18.26
N PRO A 6 73.59 35.13 -17.31
CA PRO A 6 72.54 34.11 -17.55
C PRO A 6 71.41 33.88 -16.49
N HIS A 7 70.47 33.00 -16.87
CA HIS A 7 69.81 31.94 -16.07
C HIS A 7 68.71 32.24 -15.02
N ASN A 8 67.61 31.46 -15.19
CA ASN A 8 66.85 30.76 -14.15
C ASN A 8 65.86 31.64 -13.33
N LYS A 9 64.55 31.41 -13.34
CA LYS A 9 63.86 30.14 -13.08
C LYS A 9 62.52 30.15 -13.81
N MET A 10 62.30 29.19 -14.71
CA MET A 10 60.97 28.93 -15.25
C MET A 10 60.10 28.43 -14.08
N LYS A 11 59.19 29.28 -13.59
CA LYS A 11 58.17 28.89 -12.61
C LYS A 11 57.27 27.87 -13.29
N LYS A 12 57.43 26.58 -12.94
CA LYS A 12 56.52 25.52 -13.38
C LYS A 12 55.16 25.77 -12.75
N THR A 13 54.23 26.35 -13.50
CA THR A 13 52.82 26.38 -13.13
C THR A 13 52.28 24.96 -13.19
N ALA A 14 52.00 24.37 -12.02
CA ALA A 14 51.32 23.10 -11.94
C ALA A 14 49.92 23.25 -12.55
N ARG A 15 49.64 22.52 -13.63
CA ARG A 15 48.31 22.47 -14.22
C ARG A 15 47.44 21.60 -13.32
N LYS A 16 46.28 22.12 -12.91
CA LYS A 16 45.30 21.35 -12.12
C LYS A 16 44.84 20.15 -12.96
N PRO A 17 44.82 18.92 -12.40
CA PRO A 17 44.36 17.75 -13.15
C PRO A 17 42.85 17.85 -13.42
N LEU A 18 42.45 17.60 -14.67
CA LEU A 18 41.05 17.51 -15.14
C LEU A 18 40.53 16.07 -15.00
N ILE A 19 40.72 15.46 -13.83
CA ILE A 19 40.16 14.14 -13.56
C ILE A 19 38.92 14.38 -12.71
N THR A 20 37.79 14.56 -13.38
CA THR A 20 36.49 14.60 -12.71
C THR A 20 36.15 13.19 -12.27
N ALA A 21 35.69 13.02 -11.02
CA ALA A 21 35.22 11.73 -10.54
C ALA A 21 34.05 11.27 -11.41
N LEU A 22 34.05 9.98 -11.78
CA LEU A 22 32.88 9.37 -12.40
C LEU A 22 31.72 9.43 -11.41
N GLU A 23 30.56 9.80 -11.93
CA GLU A 23 29.31 9.76 -11.18
C GLU A 23 29.02 8.32 -10.67
N PRO A 24 28.47 8.17 -9.45
CA PRO A 24 28.30 6.87 -8.83
C PRO A 24 27.44 5.93 -9.67
N ARG A 25 27.91 4.71 -9.93
CA ARG A 25 27.08 3.63 -10.50
C ARG A 25 26.31 2.95 -9.38
N LEU A 26 25.02 3.27 -9.25
CA LEU A 26 24.10 2.53 -8.39
C LEU A 26 23.84 1.16 -9.02
N LEU A 27 24.29 0.09 -8.37
CA LEU A 27 23.96 -1.28 -8.73
C LEU A 27 22.58 -1.58 -8.14
N LEU A 28 21.58 -1.76 -9.01
CA LEU A 28 20.22 -2.05 -8.59
C LEU A 28 20.14 -3.52 -8.17
N ASP A 29 20.22 -3.76 -6.86
CA ASP A 29 19.95 -5.06 -6.26
C ASP A 29 18.44 -5.32 -6.30
N GLY A 30 18.02 -6.21 -7.20
CA GLY A 30 16.61 -6.56 -7.43
C GLY A 30 15.92 -7.26 -6.26
N ALA A 31 16.60 -7.46 -5.13
CA ALA A 31 16.01 -8.03 -3.92
C ALA A 31 14.93 -7.14 -3.27
N ALA A 32 14.81 -5.86 -3.66
CA ALA A 32 13.76 -4.96 -3.17
C ALA A 32 12.35 -5.27 -3.71
N VAL A 33 12.15 -6.20 -4.66
CA VAL A 33 10.79 -6.60 -5.10
C VAL A 33 9.98 -7.19 -3.94
N ALA A 34 10.62 -7.80 -2.93
CA ALA A 34 9.91 -8.23 -1.73
C ALA A 34 9.47 -7.04 -0.84
N THR A 35 10.23 -5.94 -0.86
CA THR A 35 9.87 -4.68 -0.18
C THR A 35 8.95 -3.79 -1.03
N ALA A 36 8.78 -4.07 -2.32
CA ALA A 36 7.83 -3.34 -3.17
C ALA A 36 6.37 -3.58 -2.74
N MET A 37 6.09 -4.68 -2.03
CA MET A 37 4.81 -4.84 -1.33
C MET A 37 4.66 -3.88 -0.14
N ASP A 38 5.76 -3.39 0.42
CA ASP A 38 5.80 -2.46 1.57
C ASP A 38 5.93 -0.98 1.13
N ALA A 39 6.41 -0.73 -0.11
CA ALA A 39 6.63 0.62 -0.65
C ALA A 39 5.53 1.12 -1.61
N LEU A 40 4.60 0.25 -2.05
CA LEU A 40 3.38 0.71 -2.71
C LEU A 40 2.51 1.57 -1.77
N THR A 41 2.74 1.50 -0.46
CA THR A 41 2.07 2.33 0.55
C THR A 41 2.58 3.78 0.59
N ASP A 42 3.73 4.10 -0.02
CA ASP A 42 4.38 5.42 0.10
C ASP A 42 4.53 6.17 -1.24
N SER A 43 3.86 5.70 -2.30
CA SER A 43 3.97 6.25 -3.68
C SER A 43 3.17 7.55 -3.91
N GLN A 44 2.73 8.26 -2.87
CA GLN A 44 1.93 9.49 -3.00
C GLN A 44 2.72 10.81 -3.00
N LEU A 45 4.06 10.82 -3.06
CA LEU A 45 4.80 12.08 -3.10
C LEU A 45 5.81 12.21 -4.25
N TYR A 46 5.43 13.11 -5.17
CA TYR A 46 6.26 14.02 -5.97
C TYR A 46 6.40 13.74 -7.48
N ASN A 47 5.37 14.20 -8.22
CA ASN A 47 5.45 14.51 -9.65
C ASN A 47 6.05 15.92 -9.86
N ASP A 48 7.18 16.03 -10.58
CA ASP A 48 7.74 17.28 -11.14
C ASP A 48 8.69 16.89 -12.30
N ALA A 49 8.64 17.33 -13.55
CA ALA A 49 7.85 18.32 -14.27
C ALA A 49 7.87 17.98 -15.77
N THR A 50 6.72 17.92 -16.45
CA THR A 50 6.58 18.38 -17.84
C THR A 50 5.13 18.77 -18.09
N GLN A 51 4.91 20.06 -18.35
CA GLN A 51 3.61 20.65 -18.67
C GLN A 51 3.01 20.01 -19.93
N GLY A 52 1.91 19.28 -19.77
CA GLY A 52 1.06 18.81 -20.85
C GLY A 52 -0.35 18.65 -20.28
N ALA A 53 -1.30 19.43 -20.81
CA ALA A 53 -2.67 19.49 -20.33
C ALA A 53 -3.31 18.09 -20.30
N ILE A 54 -3.50 17.53 -19.11
CA ILE A 54 -4.34 16.35 -18.89
C ILE A 54 -5.12 16.56 -17.60
N ASP A 55 -6.41 16.33 -17.75
CA ASP A 55 -7.48 16.25 -16.78
C ASP A 55 -7.03 15.79 -15.39
N SER A 56 -7.45 16.50 -14.35
CA SER A 56 -7.15 16.16 -12.96
C SER A 56 -7.96 14.93 -12.55
N GLN A 57 -7.48 13.74 -12.92
CA GLN A 57 -7.86 12.51 -12.24
C GLN A 57 -7.11 12.45 -10.92
N ASP A 58 -7.83 12.92 -9.89
CA ASP A 58 -7.57 12.72 -8.48
C ASP A 58 -7.48 11.21 -8.20
N HIS A 59 -6.27 10.65 -8.28
CA HIS A 59 -6.00 9.31 -7.77
C HIS A 59 -5.88 9.41 -6.25
N HIS A 60 -7.04 9.42 -5.60
CA HIS A 60 -7.17 9.21 -4.17
C HIS A 60 -6.76 7.75 -3.89
N ASP A 61 -5.46 7.50 -3.73
CA ASP A 61 -4.89 6.20 -3.38
C ASP A 61 -5.31 5.88 -1.94
N THR A 62 -6.54 5.38 -1.83
CA THR A 62 -7.18 5.12 -0.55
C THR A 62 -6.59 3.81 -0.06
N ILE A 63 -5.74 3.87 0.98
CA ILE A 63 -5.16 2.70 1.61
C ILE A 63 -6.29 1.78 2.09
N LEU A 64 -6.46 0.64 1.43
CA LEU A 64 -7.42 -0.38 1.84
C LEU A 64 -6.91 -1.09 3.09
N ILE A 65 -7.71 -1.05 4.16
CA ILE A 65 -7.42 -1.69 5.44
C ILE A 65 -8.13 -3.04 5.47
N ALA A 66 -7.45 -4.10 5.91
CA ALA A 66 -8.08 -5.40 6.07
C ALA A 66 -9.16 -5.35 7.17
N PRO A 67 -10.30 -6.05 6.99
CA PRO A 67 -11.36 -6.01 7.97
C PRO A 67 -10.95 -6.75 9.27
N THR A 68 -11.65 -6.45 10.37
CA THR A 68 -11.29 -6.95 11.70
C THR A 68 -12.00 -8.26 12.02
N GLU A 69 -11.26 -9.35 12.24
CA GLU A 69 -11.84 -10.60 12.74
C GLU A 69 -12.22 -10.44 14.23
N VAL A 70 -13.51 -10.54 14.53
CA VAL A 70 -14.05 -10.48 15.89
C VAL A 70 -14.09 -11.88 16.52
N ARG A 71 -14.40 -12.89 15.70
CA ARG A 71 -14.51 -14.29 16.11
C ARG A 71 -14.20 -15.21 14.94
N GLY A 72 -13.28 -16.15 15.14
CA GLY A 72 -12.92 -17.13 14.11
C GLY A 72 -13.96 -18.23 13.89
N VAL A 73 -13.86 -18.90 12.73
CA VAL A 73 -14.73 -20.00 12.34
C VAL A 73 -14.44 -21.28 13.15
N ASP A 74 -15.48 -22.00 13.56
CA ASP A 74 -15.39 -23.37 14.09
C ASP A 74 -16.54 -24.23 13.54
N PRO A 75 -16.30 -24.96 12.43
CA PRO A 75 -17.33 -25.79 11.82
C PRO A 75 -17.88 -26.89 12.75
N ALA A 76 -17.13 -27.31 13.77
CA ALA A 76 -17.61 -28.32 14.72
C ALA A 76 -18.78 -27.79 15.58
N GLN A 77 -18.90 -26.48 15.74
CA GLN A 77 -20.01 -25.82 16.44
C GLN A 77 -21.16 -25.40 15.50
N ASN A 78 -20.99 -25.55 14.18
CA ASN A 78 -21.96 -25.13 13.17
C ASN A 78 -22.32 -26.27 12.19
N ASN A 79 -22.63 -27.46 12.70
CA ASN A 79 -23.07 -28.61 11.89
C ASN A 79 -22.10 -29.00 10.74
N GLY A 80 -20.80 -28.73 10.90
CA GLY A 80 -19.77 -28.95 9.88
C GLY A 80 -19.69 -27.89 8.80
N LYS A 81 -20.44 -26.79 8.91
CA LYS A 81 -20.46 -25.69 7.94
C LYS A 81 -19.43 -24.62 8.26
N LYS A 82 -18.78 -24.08 7.24
CA LYS A 82 -17.88 -22.92 7.33
C LYS A 82 -18.63 -21.68 6.83
N GLU A 83 -19.05 -20.82 7.74
CA GLU A 83 -19.86 -19.63 7.41
C GLU A 83 -19.21 -18.37 7.99
N VAL A 84 -19.35 -17.25 7.30
CA VAL A 84 -18.87 -15.93 7.75
C VAL A 84 -19.98 -14.90 7.69
N VAL A 85 -20.01 -14.03 8.69
CA VAL A 85 -20.89 -12.87 8.76
C VAL A 85 -20.05 -11.61 8.78
N PHE A 86 -20.19 -10.79 7.74
CA PHE A 86 -19.65 -9.44 7.68
C PHE A 86 -20.64 -8.45 8.28
N ILE A 87 -20.16 -7.54 9.13
CA ILE A 87 -20.96 -6.48 9.73
C ILE A 87 -20.25 -5.16 9.50
N GLU A 88 -20.93 -4.15 8.98
CA GLU A 88 -20.36 -2.79 8.94
C GLU A 88 -20.42 -2.13 10.32
N ASP A 89 -19.35 -1.45 10.72
CA ASP A 89 -19.22 -0.82 12.04
C ASP A 89 -20.12 0.40 12.27
N ASN A 90 -20.71 0.95 11.21
CA ASN A 90 -21.73 2.00 11.32
C ASN A 90 -23.13 1.46 11.60
N VAL A 91 -23.36 0.13 11.56
CA VAL A 91 -24.66 -0.46 11.89
C VAL A 91 -24.99 -0.22 13.36
N ASP A 92 -26.20 0.31 13.60
CA ASP A 92 -26.65 0.62 14.95
C ASP A 92 -26.61 -0.63 15.83
N ASP A 93 -25.99 -0.50 17.00
CA ASP A 93 -25.88 -1.56 18.00
C ASP A 93 -25.34 -2.90 17.44
N TYR A 94 -24.34 -2.83 16.56
CA TYR A 94 -23.72 -4.01 15.94
C TYR A 94 -23.20 -5.05 16.96
N GLN A 95 -22.92 -4.66 18.20
CA GLN A 95 -22.57 -5.57 19.29
C GLN A 95 -23.69 -6.58 19.60
N THR A 96 -24.94 -6.14 19.60
CA THR A 96 -26.10 -7.03 19.76
C THR A 96 -26.22 -8.02 18.59
N LEU A 97 -25.84 -7.61 17.38
CA LEU A 97 -25.78 -8.51 16.23
C LEU A 97 -24.70 -9.57 16.42
N ILE A 98 -23.51 -9.19 16.88
CA ILE A 98 -22.41 -10.11 17.20
C ILE A 98 -22.87 -11.17 18.22
N ASP A 99 -23.53 -10.74 19.30
CA ASP A 99 -24.04 -11.62 20.35
C ASP A 99 -25.15 -12.57 19.86
N GLY A 100 -25.93 -12.14 18.86
CA GLY A 100 -27.00 -12.93 18.25
C GLY A 100 -26.53 -13.99 17.25
N ILE A 101 -25.27 -13.91 16.77
CA ILE A 101 -24.75 -14.87 15.78
C ILE A 101 -24.32 -16.16 16.49
N GLY A 102 -24.88 -17.28 16.01
CA GLY A 102 -24.63 -18.62 16.53
C GLY A 102 -23.15 -19.00 16.59
N ALA A 103 -22.79 -19.90 17.51
CA ALA A 103 -21.42 -20.36 17.68
C ALA A 103 -20.87 -21.04 16.41
N GLY A 104 -19.55 -20.98 16.22
CA GLY A 104 -18.88 -21.60 15.07
C GLY A 104 -18.93 -20.81 13.77
N VAL A 105 -19.73 -19.74 13.72
CA VAL A 105 -19.77 -18.80 12.59
C VAL A 105 -18.72 -17.71 12.79
N GLU A 106 -17.93 -17.44 11.75
CA GLU A 106 -16.95 -16.36 11.76
C GLU A 106 -17.64 -15.00 11.72
N ILE A 107 -17.09 -14.04 12.45
CA ILE A 107 -17.58 -12.67 12.48
C ILE A 107 -16.44 -11.75 12.10
N VAL A 108 -16.66 -10.97 11.04
CA VAL A 108 -15.71 -10.01 10.49
C VAL A 108 -16.37 -8.63 10.47
N LEU A 109 -15.72 -7.64 11.07
CA LEU A 109 -16.19 -6.25 11.11
C LEU A 109 -15.53 -5.46 9.98
N LEU A 110 -16.36 -4.84 9.13
CA LEU A 110 -15.95 -3.95 8.05
C LEU A 110 -15.88 -2.51 8.55
N ASP A 111 -14.82 -1.80 8.17
CA ASP A 111 -14.70 -0.36 8.39
C ASP A 111 -15.60 0.38 7.39
N SER A 112 -16.67 1.02 7.87
CA SER A 112 -17.63 1.73 7.01
C SER A 112 -17.08 3.03 6.40
N SER A 113 -15.88 3.47 6.80
CA SER A 113 -15.19 4.58 6.16
C SER A 113 -14.50 4.19 4.85
N GLN A 114 -14.46 2.90 4.51
CA GLN A 114 -13.84 2.37 3.30
C GLN A 114 -14.83 1.59 2.42
N ASP A 115 -14.39 1.19 1.23
CA ASP A 115 -15.14 0.28 0.38
C ASP A 115 -15.22 -1.12 1.02
N GLY A 116 -16.40 -1.47 1.52
CA GLY A 116 -16.67 -2.77 2.15
C GLY A 116 -16.48 -3.95 1.21
N LEU A 117 -16.77 -3.80 -0.08
CA LEU A 117 -16.55 -4.87 -1.06
C LEU A 117 -15.05 -5.08 -1.30
N ALA A 118 -14.27 -4.01 -1.36
CA ALA A 118 -12.81 -4.10 -1.46
C ALA A 118 -12.19 -4.78 -0.23
N GLN A 119 -12.67 -4.46 0.98
CA GLN A 119 -12.28 -5.15 2.22
C GLN A 119 -12.61 -6.65 2.20
N MET A 120 -13.82 -7.01 1.76
CA MET A 120 -14.23 -8.40 1.61
C MET A 120 -13.38 -9.16 0.58
N ALA A 121 -13.03 -8.50 -0.53
CA ALA A 121 -12.16 -9.08 -1.55
C ALA A 121 -10.75 -9.34 -1.00
N LEU A 122 -10.18 -8.38 -0.26
CA LEU A 122 -8.89 -8.55 0.41
C LEU A 122 -8.91 -9.69 1.44
N TRP A 123 -9.97 -9.78 2.25
CA TRP A 123 -10.14 -10.89 3.19
C TRP A 123 -10.21 -12.23 2.44
N ALA A 124 -10.92 -12.30 1.31
CA ALA A 124 -11.10 -13.53 0.54
C ALA A 124 -9.81 -14.07 -0.10
N GLU A 125 -8.75 -13.26 -0.22
CA GLU A 125 -7.45 -13.72 -0.76
C GLU A 125 -6.82 -14.86 0.06
N SER A 126 -7.09 -14.90 1.37
CA SER A 126 -6.57 -15.92 2.30
C SER A 126 -7.65 -16.80 2.91
N ASN A 127 -8.92 -16.53 2.61
CA ASN A 127 -10.09 -17.17 3.22
C ASN A 127 -10.94 -17.89 2.17
N SER A 128 -10.70 -19.19 2.00
CA SER A 128 -11.39 -20.06 1.03
C SER A 128 -12.36 -21.03 1.69
N ASP A 129 -13.13 -21.76 0.86
CA ASP A 129 -13.95 -22.91 1.27
C ASP A 129 -15.09 -22.60 2.26
N TYR A 130 -15.68 -21.41 2.16
CA TYR A 130 -16.90 -21.04 2.90
C TYR A 130 -18.15 -21.54 2.17
N ASP A 131 -19.08 -22.10 2.93
CA ASP A 131 -20.39 -22.55 2.46
C ASP A 131 -21.35 -21.38 2.26
N ALA A 132 -21.23 -20.33 3.09
CA ALA A 132 -22.07 -19.15 3.04
C ALA A 132 -21.35 -17.88 3.52
N ILE A 133 -21.75 -16.76 2.92
CA ILE A 133 -21.37 -15.40 3.31
C ILE A 133 -22.65 -14.63 3.60
N HIS A 134 -22.70 -14.00 4.78
CA HIS A 134 -23.78 -13.10 5.20
C HIS A 134 -23.22 -11.68 5.35
N ILE A 135 -24.00 -10.67 5.01
CA ILE A 135 -23.59 -9.26 5.10
C ILE A 135 -24.70 -8.49 5.83
N LEU A 136 -24.32 -7.77 6.88
CA LEU A 136 -25.19 -6.86 7.64
C LEU A 136 -24.62 -5.45 7.49
N SER A 137 -25.34 -4.62 6.73
CA SER A 137 -25.00 -3.23 6.41
C SER A 137 -26.28 -2.40 6.45
N HIS A 138 -26.17 -1.08 6.42
CA HIS A 138 -27.33 -0.18 6.36
C HIS A 138 -28.11 -0.30 5.05
N GLY A 139 -27.47 -0.69 3.95
CA GLY A 139 -28.08 -0.79 2.63
C GLY A 139 -28.62 0.55 2.11
N SER A 140 -28.24 0.94 0.90
CA SER A 140 -28.96 1.96 0.14
C SER A 140 -29.87 1.29 -0.88
N GLU A 141 -31.07 1.84 -1.12
CA GLU A 141 -31.92 1.37 -2.21
C GLU A 141 -31.16 1.52 -3.55
N GLY A 142 -30.87 0.38 -4.20
CA GLY A 142 -30.33 0.20 -5.55
C GLY A 142 -29.68 1.42 -6.22
N ALA A 143 -28.46 1.78 -5.81
CA ALA A 143 -27.58 2.59 -6.64
C ALA A 143 -26.65 1.66 -7.42
N VAL A 144 -26.92 1.55 -8.72
CA VAL A 144 -25.93 1.14 -9.73
C VAL A 144 -25.51 2.44 -10.37
N ASP A 145 -24.32 2.94 -10.03
CA ASP A 145 -23.65 3.97 -10.83
C ASP A 145 -22.88 3.31 -12.00
#